data_AF-A0A920PQK4-F1
#
_entry.id   AF-A0A920PQK4-F1
#
_cell.length_a   1.000
_cell.length_b   1.000
_cell.length_c   1.000
_cell.angle_alpha   90.00
_cell.angle_beta   90.00
_cell.angle_gamma   90.00
#
_symmetry.space_group_name_H-M   'P 1'
#
loop_
_entity.id
_entity.type
_entity.pdbx_description
1 polymer ?
#
loop_
_entity_poly.entity_id
_entity_poly.type
_entity_poly.pdbx_seq_one_letter_code
_entity_poly.pdbx_strand_id
1 'polypeptide(L)' 'MVDKKISCAFGVDLDAVCGWLGSYGGEDSPDDVSRGMFAGEVGTPRLLKLFDRLEIKTTWFVPGHSIETFPLSAK' A
#
# COMPACT_ATOMS: atom_id res chain seq x y z
N MET A 1 -26.09 -8.60 -28.59
CA MET A 1 -24.94 -7.80 -28.09
C MET A 1 -23.76 -8.73 -27.94
N VAL A 2 -22.55 -8.33 -28.36
CA VAL A 2 -21.33 -9.13 -28.17
C VAL A 2 -20.98 -9.15 -26.67
N ASP A 3 -20.65 -10.32 -26.13
CA ASP A 3 -20.19 -10.49 -24.76
C ASP A 3 -18.83 -9.79 -24.57
N LYS A 4 -18.76 -8.81 -23.66
CA LYS A 4 -17.51 -8.09 -23.35
C LYS A 4 -16.89 -8.68 -22.10
N LYS A 5 -15.73 -9.30 -22.27
CA LYS A 5 -14.91 -9.80 -21.17
C LYS A 5 -13.83 -8.77 -20.83
N ILE A 6 -14.10 -7.94 -19.83
CA ILE A 6 -13.16 -6.93 -19.35
C ILE A 6 -12.68 -7.34 -17.96
N SER A 7 -11.35 -7.49 -17.84
CA SER A 7 -10.70 -7.76 -16.55
C SER A 7 -10.23 -6.45 -15.93
N CYS A 8 -10.55 -6.24 -14.67
CA CYS A 8 -10.08 -5.11 -13.86
C CYS A 8 -9.31 -5.65 -12.65
N ALA A 9 -8.26 -4.95 -12.25
CA ALA A 9 -7.45 -5.32 -11.08
C ALA A 9 -6.95 -4.07 -10.36
N PHE A 10 -6.68 -4.24 -9.05
CA PHE A 10 -5.97 -3.27 -8.23
C PHE A 10 -4.67 -3.91 -7.75
N GLY A 11 -3.56 -3.29 -8.13
CA GLY A 11 -2.25 -3.52 -7.53
C GLY A 11 -1.96 -2.39 -6.55
N VAL A 12 -1.55 -2.73 -5.33
CA VAL A 12 -1.24 -1.74 -4.29
C VAL A 12 0.23 -1.87 -3.91
N ASP A 13 0.99 -0.81 -4.18
CA ASP A 13 2.40 -0.72 -3.81
C ASP A 13 2.49 -0.08 -2.41
N LEU A 14 2.94 -0.85 -1.41
CA LEU A 14 3.06 -0.34 -0.03
C LEU A 14 4.41 0.33 0.16
N ASP A 15 4.62 1.45 -0.54
CA ASP A 15 5.88 2.19 -0.47
C ASP A 15 6.19 2.68 0.94
N ALA A 16 5.19 3.25 1.61
CA ALA A 16 5.28 3.74 2.99
C ALA A 16 6.58 4.53 3.23
N VAL A 17 7.35 4.18 4.26
CA VAL A 17 8.65 4.82 4.54
C VAL A 17 9.70 4.47 3.49
N CYS A 18 9.67 3.26 2.91
CA CYS A 18 10.64 2.80 1.92
C CYS A 18 10.68 3.71 0.67
N GLY A 19 9.52 4.21 0.23
CA GLY A 19 9.45 5.15 -0.90
C GLY A 19 10.16 6.48 -0.60
N TRP A 20 9.98 7.01 0.61
CA TRP A 20 10.66 8.25 1.02
C TRP A 20 12.18 8.08 1.09
N LEU A 21 12.64 6.94 1.58
CA LEU A 21 14.06 6.60 1.66
C LEU A 21 14.69 6.30 0.29
N GLY A 22 13.95 5.63 -0.60
CA GLY A 22 14.52 5.08 -1.84
C GLY A 22 14.22 5.87 -3.11
N SER A 23 13.23 6.78 -3.10
CA SER A 23 12.73 7.38 -4.34
C SER A 23 12.26 8.83 -4.22
N TYR A 24 11.72 9.24 -3.07
CA TYR A 24 11.03 10.53 -2.95
C TYR A 24 11.81 11.61 -2.18
N GLY A 25 13.06 11.33 -1.81
CA GLY A 25 13.98 12.31 -1.20
C GLY A 25 13.62 12.74 0.22
N GLY A 26 12.87 11.92 0.96
CA GLY A 26 12.43 12.18 2.33
C GLY A 26 13.36 11.62 3.40
N GLU A 27 14.57 11.19 3.03
CA GLU A 27 15.50 10.45 3.92
C GLU A 27 15.89 11.22 5.19
N ASP A 28 16.09 12.54 5.07
CA ASP A 28 16.43 13.42 6.19
C ASP A 28 15.24 14.30 6.65
N SER A 29 14.01 13.91 6.27
CA SER A 29 12.79 14.68 6.56
C SER A 29 11.86 13.89 7.50
N PRO A 30 11.82 14.23 8.80
CA PRO A 30 10.92 13.58 9.75
C PRO A 30 9.44 13.70 9.36
N ASP A 31 9.06 14.81 8.72
CA ASP A 31 7.69 15.02 8.23
C ASP A 31 7.34 14.00 7.15
N ASP A 32 8.26 13.72 6.23
CA ASP A 32 8.05 12.75 5.15
C ASP A 32 8.02 11.32 5.66
N VAL A 33 8.94 10.97 6.57
CA VAL A 33 8.90 9.69 7.28
C VAL A 33 7.55 9.51 7.99
N SER A 34 7.00 10.56 8.61
CA SER A 34 5.68 10.49 9.25
C SER A 34 4.54 10.19 8.25
N ARG A 35 4.63 10.71 7.01
CA ARG A 35 3.68 10.37 5.92
C ARG A 35 3.82 8.91 5.50
N GLY A 36 5.04 8.38 5.49
CA GLY A 36 5.30 6.95 5.30
C GLY A 36 4.68 6.08 6.39
N MET A 37 4.81 6.48 7.66
CA MET A 37 4.18 5.79 8.79
C MET A 37 2.65 5.78 8.67
N PHE A 38 2.05 6.90 8.29
CA PHE A 38 0.61 6.99 8.04
C PHE A 38 0.16 5.99 6.96
N ALA A 39 0.91 5.86 5.86
CA ALA A 39 0.56 4.93 4.79
C ALA A 39 0.49 3.47 5.29
N GLY A 40 1.45 3.06 6.12
CA GLY A 40 1.49 1.72 6.73
C GLY A 40 0.42 1.51 7.81
N GLU A 41 0.36 2.39 8.82
CA GLU A 41 -0.46 2.18 10.03
C GLU A 41 -1.94 2.53 9.84
N VAL A 42 -2.24 3.45 8.92
CA VAL A 42 -3.61 3.99 8.73
C VAL A 42 -4.12 3.73 7.31
N GLY A 43 -3.28 3.96 6.30
CA GLY A 43 -3.63 3.77 4.90
C GLY A 43 -3.99 2.31 4.59
N THR A 44 -3.09 1.38 4.93
CA THR A 44 -3.28 -0.06 4.66
C THR A 44 -4.57 -0.62 5.29
N PRO A 45 -4.85 -0.44 6.59
CA PRO A 45 -6.11 -0.94 7.17
C PRO A 45 -7.38 -0.36 6.52
N ARG A 46 -7.34 0.90 6.08
CA ARG A 46 -8.48 1.54 5.39
C ARG A 46 -8.72 0.94 4.02
N LEU A 47 -7.67 0.67 3.26
CA LEU A 47 -7.77 0.02 1.95
C LEU A 47 -8.25 -1.42 2.08
N LEU A 48 -7.69 -2.20 3.02
CA LEU A 48 -8.16 -3.57 3.28
C LEU A 48 -9.66 -3.59 3.62
N LYS A 49 -10.12 -2.71 4.51
CA LYS A 49 -11.54 -2.58 4.85
C LYS A 49 -12.40 -2.17 3.65
N LEU A 50 -11.88 -1.31 2.77
CA LEU A 50 -12.59 -0.89 1.56
C LEU A 50 -12.75 -2.06 0.58
N PHE A 51 -11.67 -2.79 0.30
CA PHE A 51 -11.69 -3.90 -0.64
C PHE A 51 -12.51 -5.07 -0.12
N ASP A 52 -12.45 -5.37 1.17
CA ASP A 52 -13.29 -6.38 1.83
C ASP A 52 -14.78 -6.03 1.69
N ARG A 53 -15.18 -4.79 2.01
CA ARG A 53 -16.56 -4.33 1.86
C ARG A 53 -17.08 -4.39 0.42
N LEU A 54 -16.21 -4.24 -0.57
CA LEU A 54 -16.56 -4.27 -1.99
C LEU A 54 -16.36 -5.66 -2.61
N GLU A 55 -15.90 -6.65 -1.84
CA GLU A 55 -15.57 -8.00 -2.30
C GLU A 55 -14.56 -8.01 -3.47
N ILE A 56 -13.63 -7.04 -3.47
CA ILE A 56 -12.60 -6.90 -4.52
C ILE A 56 -11.34 -7.65 -4.11
N LYS A 57 -10.87 -8.55 -4.99
CA LYS A 57 -9.55 -9.18 -4.85
C LYS A 57 -8.46 -8.22 -5.32
N THR A 58 -7.39 -8.13 -4.54
CA THR A 58 -6.26 -7.22 -4.80
C THR A 58 -4.93 -7.93 -4.63
N THR A 59 -3.89 -7.42 -5.30
CA THR A 59 -2.50 -7.85 -5.08
C THR A 59 -1.72 -6.70 -4.42
N TRP A 60 -0.91 -7.05 -3.43
CA TRP A 60 -0.09 -6.08 -2.70
C TRP A 60 1.39 -6.34 -2.97
N PHE A 61 2.11 -5.32 -3.41
CA PHE A 61 3.54 -5.36 -3.67
C PHE A 61 4.23 -4.62 -2.52
N VAL A 62 4.83 -5.38 -1.61
CA VAL A 62 5.33 -4.86 -0.34
C VAL A 62 6.87 -4.90 -0.33
N PRO A 63 7.55 -3.75 -0.31
CA PRO A 63 9.01 -3.69 -0.14
C PRO A 63 9.45 -4.38 1.16
N GLY A 64 10.65 -4.94 1.18
CA GLY A 64 11.20 -5.62 2.38
C GLY A 64 11.16 -4.74 3.64
N HIS A 65 11.55 -3.47 3.49
CA HIS A 65 11.42 -2.48 4.56
C HIS A 65 9.98 -2.38 5.09
N SER A 66 8.98 -2.29 4.22
CA SER A 66 7.58 -2.16 4.61
C SER A 66 7.03 -3.44 5.27
N ILE A 67 7.45 -4.62 4.81
CA ILE A 67 7.10 -5.91 5.46
C ILE A 67 7.63 -5.94 6.89
N GLU A 68 8.89 -5.57 7.11
CA GLU A 68 9.53 -5.62 8.43
C GLU A 68 9.04 -4.50 9.36
N THR A 69 8.70 -3.33 8.81
CA THR A 69 8.20 -2.18 9.59
C THR A 69 6.73 -2.37 10.01
N PHE A 70 5.89 -2.97 9.15
CA PHE A 70 4.45 -3.12 9.39
C PHE A 70 4.00 -4.60 9.38
N PRO A 71 4.51 -5.46 10.28
CA PRO A 71 4.32 -6.90 10.20
C PRO A 71 2.88 -7.37 10.44
N LEU A 72 2.04 -6.54 11.08
CA LEU A 72 0.61 -6.83 11.27
C LEU A 72 -0.24 -6.44 10.06
N SER A 73 0.21 -5.46 9.28
CA SER A 73 -0.50 -4.96 8.09
C SER A 73 -0.04 -5.66 6.80
N ALA A 74 1.11 -6.34 6.83
CA ALA A 74 1.68 -7.09 5.72
C ALA A 74 1.34 -8.61 5.74
N LYS A 75 0.50 -9.06 6.67
CA LYS A 75 -0.03 -10.44 6.76
C LYS A 75 -1.49 -10.46 6.34
#